data_AF-A0A8D8CGI7-F1
#
_entry.id   AF-A0A8D8CGI7-F1
#
_cell.length_a   1.000
_cell.length_b   1.000
_cell.length_c   1.000
_cell.angle_alpha   90.00
_cell.angle_beta   90.00
_cell.angle_gamma   90.00
#
_symmetry.space_group_name_H-M   'P 1'
#
loop_
_entity.id
_entity.type
_entity.pdbx_description
1 polymer ?
#
loop_
_entity_poly.entity_id
_entity_poly.type
_entity_poly.pdbx_seq_one_letter_code
_entity_poly.pdbx_strand_id
1 'polypeptide(L)'
;MPENKYSILLPTYNEKDNLPIIIWLIVKYMQESKIDYEVIVIDDGSPDGTLEVAKQLQKIYGEDRILLRPRASKLGLGTAYIHGIEHANGNYIIIMDADLSHHPKFIPQFIDLQKSNNLDVVSGT
;
A
#
# COMPACT_ATOMS: atom_id res chain seq x y z
N MET A 1 17.09 -16.64 -7.38
CA MET A 1 15.94 -16.66 -6.45
C MET A 1 14.76 -16.04 -7.18
N PRO A 2 13.51 -16.45 -6.95
CA PRO A 2 12.38 -15.70 -7.48
C PRO A 2 12.47 -14.25 -7.01
N GLU A 3 12.04 -13.33 -7.87
CA GLU A 3 12.03 -11.91 -7.53
C GLU A 3 11.03 -11.65 -6.39
N ASN A 4 11.41 -10.86 -5.39
CA ASN A 4 10.54 -10.56 -4.25
C ASN A 4 9.35 -9.71 -4.70
N LYS A 5 8.17 -9.98 -4.13
CA LYS A 5 6.96 -9.16 -4.29
C LYS A 5 6.67 -8.43 -2.98
N TYR A 6 6.39 -7.13 -3.09
CA TYR A 6 6.14 -6.25 -1.94
C TYR A 6 4.66 -5.87 -1.86
N SER A 7 3.99 -6.18 -0.75
CA SER A 7 2.61 -5.73 -0.49
C SER A 7 2.64 -4.44 0.32
N ILE A 8 2.17 -3.36 -0.28
CA ILE A 8 2.07 -2.04 0.35
C ILE A 8 0.68 -1.92 0.97
N LEU A 9 0.61 -1.82 2.29
CA LEU A 9 -0.64 -1.66 3.03
C LEU A 9 -0.97 -0.19 3.15
N LEU A 10 -2.14 0.20 2.65
CA LEU A 10 -2.71 1.54 2.75
C LEU A 10 -4.03 1.48 3.52
N PRO A 11 -4.02 1.59 4.86
CA PRO A 11 -5.24 1.86 5.61
C PRO A 11 -5.78 3.24 5.24
N THR A 12 -7.09 3.32 5.00
CA THR A 12 -7.76 4.56 4.59
C THR A 12 -9.00 4.80 5.42
N TYR A 13 -9.20 6.05 5.85
CA TYR A 13 -10.44 6.53 6.43
C TYR A 13 -10.61 8.03 6.12
N ASN A 14 -11.60 8.41 5.31
CA ASN A 14 -11.76 9.76 4.79
C ASN A 14 -10.58 10.27 3.94
N GLU A 15 -10.10 9.44 3.01
CA GLU A 15 -8.92 9.72 2.19
C GLU A 15 -9.25 9.88 0.69
N LYS A 16 -10.50 10.22 0.35
CA LYS A 16 -10.97 10.29 -1.03
C LYS A 16 -10.06 11.11 -1.95
N ASP A 17 -9.55 12.24 -1.46
CA ASP A 17 -8.74 13.17 -2.26
C ASP A 17 -7.25 12.78 -2.27
N ASN A 18 -6.75 12.16 -1.20
CA ASN A 18 -5.36 11.73 -1.08
C ASN A 18 -5.10 10.40 -1.79
N LEU A 19 -6.07 9.48 -1.78
CA LEU A 19 -5.91 8.13 -2.30
C LEU A 19 -5.45 8.07 -3.78
N PRO A 20 -5.99 8.89 -4.72
CA PRO A 20 -5.48 8.93 -6.09
C PRO A 20 -4.02 9.37 -6.18
N ILE A 21 -3.63 10.34 -5.35
CA ILE A 21 -2.28 10.93 -5.36
C ILE A 21 -1.28 9.92 -4.84
N ILE A 22 -1.54 9.30 -3.68
CA ILE A 22 -0.64 8.32 -3.08
C ILE A 22 -0.50 7.08 -3.97
N ILE A 23 -1.60 6.57 -4.55
CA ILE A 23 -1.54 5.43 -5.48
C ILE A 23 -0.72 5.77 -6.72
N TRP A 24 -0.92 6.95 -7.31
CA TRP A 24 -0.12 7.38 -8.46
C TRP A 24 1.37 7.48 -8.12
N LEU A 25 1.73 8.05 -6.97
CA LEU A 25 3.12 8.14 -6.51
C LEU A 25 3.73 6.75 -6.30
N ILE A 26 3.03 5.85 -5.63
CA ILE A 26 3.46 4.46 -5.43
C ILE A 26 3.70 3.81 -6.80
N VAL A 27 2.72 3.86 -7.70
CA VAL A 27 2.84 3.24 -9.02
C VAL A 27 4.03 3.77 -9.78
N LYS A 28 4.21 5.10 -9.81
CA LYS A 28 5.34 5.75 -10.47
C LYS A 28 6.69 5.20 -9.96
N TYR A 29 6.94 5.26 -8.65
CA TYR A 29 8.25 4.90 -8.11
C TYR A 29 8.55 3.41 -8.16
N MET A 30 7.52 2.57 -8.00
CA MET A 30 7.70 1.11 -8.08
C MET A 30 7.95 0.67 -9.53
N GLN A 31 7.27 1.26 -10.51
CA GLN A 31 7.52 0.99 -11.93
C GLN A 31 8.89 1.51 -12.39
N GLU A 32 9.27 2.75 -12.03
CA GLU A 32 10.58 3.32 -12.35
C GLU A 32 11.73 2.45 -11.79
N SER A 33 11.50 1.84 -10.62
CA SER A 33 12.47 0.97 -9.95
C SER A 33 12.40 -0.50 -10.37
N LYS A 34 11.44 -0.87 -11.24
CA LYS A 34 11.19 -2.25 -11.69
C LYS A 34 11.01 -3.24 -10.53
N ILE A 35 10.30 -2.83 -9.49
CA ILE A 35 10.02 -3.66 -8.32
C ILE A 35 8.64 -4.27 -8.49
N ASP A 36 8.49 -5.58 -8.24
CA ASP A 36 7.16 -6.20 -8.21
C ASP A 36 6.44 -5.91 -6.89
N TYR A 37 5.16 -5.57 -7.00
CA TYR A 37 4.38 -5.08 -5.87
C TYR A 37 2.88 -5.21 -6.06
N GLU A 38 2.17 -5.06 -4.97
CA GLU A 38 0.73 -4.80 -4.96
C GLU A 38 0.41 -3.77 -3.88
N VAL A 39 -0.70 -3.04 -4.04
CA VAL A 39 -1.20 -2.08 -3.06
C VAL A 39 -2.49 -2.62 -2.51
N ILE A 40 -2.56 -2.78 -1.19
CA ILE A 40 -3.74 -3.26 -0.48
C ILE A 40 -4.38 -2.05 0.19
N VAL A 41 -5.52 -1.60 -0.36
CA VAL A 41 -6.31 -0.51 0.19
C VAL A 41 -7.28 -1.09 1.21
N ILE A 42 -7.06 -0.78 2.49
CA ILE A 42 -7.90 -1.20 3.60
C ILE A 42 -8.80 -0.04 4.00
N ASP A 43 -10.01 0.02 3.44
CA ASP A 43 -10.96 1.09 3.74
C ASP A 43 -11.78 0.79 5.00
N ASP A 44 -11.72 1.69 5.98
CA ASP A 44 -12.35 1.55 7.29
C ASP A 44 -13.81 2.02 7.32
N GLY A 45 -14.55 1.71 6.25
CA GLY A 45 -15.94 2.13 6.09
C GLY A 45 -16.06 3.65 5.94
N SER A 46 -15.28 4.23 5.03
CA SER A 46 -15.24 5.69 4.85
C SER A 46 -16.59 6.23 4.33
N PRO A 47 -17.19 7.25 4.97
CA PRO A 47 -18.43 7.85 4.51
C PRO A 47 -18.27 8.85 3.33
N ASP A 48 -17.03 9.25 3.01
CA ASP A 48 -16.75 10.32 2.04
C ASP A 48 -16.71 9.83 0.57
N GLY A 49 -16.75 8.52 0.34
CA GLY A 49 -16.60 7.89 -0.96
C GLY A 49 -15.18 7.41 -1.29
N THR A 50 -14.29 7.28 -0.29
CA THR A 50 -12.94 6.71 -0.46
C THR A 50 -12.97 5.34 -1.15
N LEU A 51 -13.90 4.45 -0.75
CA LEU A 51 -14.03 3.12 -1.36
C LEU A 51 -14.41 3.18 -2.85
N GLU A 52 -15.28 4.11 -3.24
CA GLU A 52 -15.66 4.31 -4.64
C GLU A 52 -14.48 4.77 -5.48
N VAL A 53 -13.66 5.67 -4.95
CA VAL A 53 -12.39 6.07 -5.58
C VAL A 53 -11.43 4.90 -5.68
N ALA A 54 -11.30 4.08 -4.62
CA ALA A 54 -10.46 2.90 -4.63
C ALA A 54 -10.87 1.90 -5.74
N LYS A 55 -12.19 1.68 -5.93
CA LYS A 55 -12.74 0.86 -7.03
C LYS A 55 -12.41 1.44 -8.41
N GLN A 56 -12.41 2.76 -8.57
CA GLN A 56 -12.01 3.40 -9.83
C GLN A 56 -10.52 3.19 -10.10
N LEU A 57 -9.68 3.38 -9.09
CA LEU A 57 -8.23 3.17 -9.19
C LEU A 57 -7.90 1.70 -9.50
N GLN A 58 -8.61 0.75 -8.89
CA GLN A 58 -8.49 -0.67 -9.23
C GLN A 58 -8.82 -0.96 -10.70
N LYS A 59 -9.86 -0.34 -11.27
CA LYS A 59 -10.17 -0.49 -12.70
C LYS A 59 -9.08 0.08 -13.61
N ILE A 60 -8.39 1.13 -13.18
CA ILE A 60 -7.33 1.79 -13.95
C ILE A 60 -6.05 0.96 -13.92
N TYR A 61 -5.65 0.49 -12.75
CA TYR A 61 -4.35 -0.16 -12.53
C TYR A 61 -4.38 -1.70 -12.53
N GLY A 62 -5.56 -2.32 -12.43
CA GLY A 62 -5.76 -3.77 -12.40
C GLY A 62 -6.02 -4.34 -11.00
N GLU A 63 -6.80 -5.43 -10.93
CA GLU A 63 -7.14 -6.13 -9.67
C GLU A 63 -5.96 -6.88 -9.06
N ASP A 64 -4.94 -7.21 -9.86
CA ASP A 64 -3.66 -7.78 -9.43
C ASP A 64 -2.73 -6.73 -8.80
N ARG A 65 -2.95 -5.45 -9.13
CA ARG A 65 -2.13 -4.34 -8.66
C ARG A 65 -2.72 -3.62 -7.46
N ILE A 66 -4.03 -3.35 -7.48
CA ILE A 66 -4.74 -2.67 -6.41
C ILE A 66 -5.78 -3.64 -5.83
N LEU A 67 -5.53 -4.11 -4.62
CA LEU A 67 -6.41 -5.04 -3.91
C LEU A 67 -7.26 -4.24 -2.92
N LEU A 68 -8.57 -4.41 -3.00
CA LEU A 68 -9.50 -3.74 -2.07
C LEU A 68 -9.87 -4.68 -0.94
N ARG A 69 -9.71 -4.21 0.30
CA ARG A 69 -10.06 -4.93 1.53
C ARG A 69 -10.89 -4.02 2.46
N PRO A 70 -12.11 -3.64 2.04
CA PRO A 70 -12.97 -2.78 2.85
C PRO A 70 -13.44 -3.51 4.10
N ARG A 71 -13.58 -2.75 5.19
CA ARG A 71 -14.07 -3.21 6.49
C ARG A 71 -15.40 -2.55 6.82
N ALA A 72 -16.16 -3.17 7.72
CA ALA A 72 -17.53 -2.72 8.02
C ALA A 72 -17.58 -1.34 8.69
N SER A 73 -16.54 -0.96 9.43
CA SER A 73 -16.44 0.30 10.16
C SER A 73 -15.00 0.59 10.56
N LYS A 74 -14.77 1.73 11.19
CA LYS A 74 -13.48 2.13 11.75
C LYS A 74 -13.14 1.28 12.98
N LEU A 75 -12.44 0.17 12.75
CA LEU A 75 -12.01 -0.79 13.77
C LEU A 75 -10.61 -0.48 14.33
N GLY A 76 -10.00 0.63 13.91
CA GLY A 76 -8.69 1.11 14.36
C GLY A 76 -7.53 0.72 13.45
N LEU A 77 -6.44 1.48 13.54
CA LEU A 77 -5.30 1.39 12.61
C LEU A 77 -4.55 0.06 12.73
N GLY A 78 -4.27 -0.40 13.95
CA GLY A 78 -3.55 -1.67 14.16
C GLY A 78 -4.28 -2.89 13.59
N THR A 79 -5.61 -2.93 13.72
CA THR A 79 -6.42 -4.01 13.15
C THR A 79 -6.50 -3.90 11.63
N ALA A 80 -6.37 -2.69 11.06
CA ALA A 80 -6.30 -2.50 9.61
C ALA A 80 -5.01 -3.11 9.05
N TYR A 81 -3.88 -2.93 9.75
CA TYR A 81 -2.61 -3.55 9.36
C TYR A 81 -2.66 -5.07 9.44
N ILE A 82 -3.18 -5.64 10.52
CA ILE A 82 -3.34 -7.10 10.63
C ILE A 82 -4.19 -7.62 9.47
N HIS A 83 -5.33 -6.98 9.20
CA HIS A 83 -6.19 -7.35 8.08
C HIS A 83 -5.47 -7.25 6.72
N GLY A 84 -4.66 -6.21 6.51
CA GLY A 84 -3.86 -6.09 5.29
C GLY A 84 -2.81 -7.19 5.16
N ILE A 85 -2.10 -7.54 6.24
CA ILE A 85 -1.08 -8.60 6.27
C ILE A 85 -1.70 -9.96 5.91
N GLU A 86 -2.87 -10.28 6.47
CA GLU A 86 -3.57 -11.55 6.20
C GLU A 86 -3.97 -11.72 4.72
N HIS A 87 -4.05 -10.63 3.96
CA HIS A 87 -4.44 -10.63 2.55
C HIS A 87 -3.28 -10.31 1.59
N ALA A 88 -2.06 -10.19 2.11
CA ALA A 88 -0.87 -9.93 1.32
C ALA A 88 -0.41 -11.17 0.56
N ASN A 89 -0.12 -11.01 -0.73
CA ASN A 89 0.52 -12.04 -1.57
C ASN A 89 2.04 -11.87 -1.63
N GLY A 90 2.56 -10.69 -1.26
CA GLY A 90 3.98 -10.39 -1.23
C GLY A 90 4.69 -11.07 -0.07
N ASN A 91 5.97 -11.40 -0.27
CA ASN A 91 6.82 -11.94 0.78
C ASN A 91 7.44 -10.85 1.67
N TYR A 92 7.26 -9.58 1.30
CA TYR A 92 7.60 -8.42 2.13
C TYR A 92 6.40 -7.49 2.26
N ILE A 93 6.25 -6.92 3.45
CA ILE A 93 5.20 -5.96 3.76
C ILE A 93 5.81 -4.57 3.91
N ILE A 94 5.16 -3.59 3.31
CA ILE A 94 5.44 -2.17 3.50
C ILE A 94 4.20 -1.54 4.12
N ILE A 95 4.39 -0.87 5.24
CA ILE A 95 3.32 -0.19 5.96
C ILE A 95 3.49 1.31 5.73
N MET A 96 2.46 1.98 5.22
CA MET A 96 2.44 3.45 5.12
C MET A 96 1.03 4.00 5.25
N ASP A 97 0.93 5.23 5.76
CA ASP A 97 -0.34 5.97 5.81
C ASP A 97 -0.71 6.55 4.43
N ALA A 98 -2.01 6.70 4.18
CA ALA A 98 -2.53 7.21 2.92
C ALA A 98 -2.60 8.76 2.84
N ASP A 99 -2.29 9.46 3.94
CA ASP A 99 -2.45 10.91 4.13
C ASP A 99 -1.30 11.78 3.59
N LEU A 100 -0.38 11.17 2.80
CA LEU A 100 0.81 11.81 2.23
C LEU A 100 1.87 12.27 3.25
N SER A 101 1.77 11.86 4.52
CA SER A 101 2.81 12.11 5.54
C SER A 101 4.15 11.47 5.18
N HIS A 102 4.10 10.31 4.51
CA HIS A 102 5.26 9.57 4.03
C HIS A 102 5.34 9.62 2.51
N HIS A 103 6.49 10.01 1.95
CA HIS A 103 6.63 10.13 0.51
C HIS A 103 7.06 8.79 -0.13
N PRO A 104 6.29 8.19 -1.06
CA PRO A 104 6.60 6.86 -1.64
C PRO A 104 7.94 6.73 -2.36
N LYS A 105 8.56 7.85 -2.76
CA LYS A 105 9.93 7.91 -3.32
C LYS A 105 11.00 7.19 -2.50
N PHE A 106 10.78 7.00 -1.19
CA PHE A 106 11.73 6.33 -0.31
C PHE A 106 11.57 4.81 -0.27
N ILE A 107 10.45 4.27 -0.77
CA ILE A 107 10.22 2.81 -0.81
C ILE A 107 11.37 2.07 -1.52
N PRO A 108 11.83 2.49 -2.73
CA PRO A 108 12.90 1.78 -3.41
C PRO A 108 14.20 1.78 -2.59
N GLN A 109 14.50 2.86 -1.87
CA GLN A 109 15.66 2.94 -0.98
C GLN A 109 15.55 1.97 0.20
N PHE A 110 14.35 1.81 0.78
CA PHE A 110 14.14 0.84 1.87
C PHE A 110 14.35 -0.59 1.38
N ILE A 111 13.85 -0.89 0.18
CA ILE A 111 14.00 -2.18 -0.47
C ILE A 111 15.48 -2.45 -0.81
N ASP A 112 16.21 -1.45 -1.29
CA ASP A 112 17.64 -1.57 -1.57
C ASP A 112 18.45 -1.86 -0.30
N LEU A 113 18.16 -1.14 0.80
CA LEU A 113 18.80 -1.40 2.10
C LEU A 113 18.49 -2.82 2.61
N GLN A 114 17.23 -3.23 2.51
CA GLN A 114 16.74 -4.55 2.89
C GLN A 114 17.49 -5.65 2.13
N LYS A 115 17.58 -5.54 0.80
CA LYS A 115 18.24 -6.53 -0.07
C LYS A 115 19.75 -6.55 0.12
N SER A 116 20.40 -5.38 0.10
CA SER A 116 21.86 -5.27 0.12
C SER A 116 22.49 -5.73 1.45
N ASN A 117 21.74 -5.62 2.55
CA ASN A 117 22.21 -5.98 3.89
C ASN A 117 21.52 -7.24 4.45
N ASN A 118 20.65 -7.89 3.67
CA ASN A 118 19.86 -9.03 4.09
C ASN A 118 19.13 -8.79 5.42
N LEU A 119 18.39 -7.67 5.49
CA LEU A 119 17.65 -7.25 6.69
C LEU A 119 16.23 -7.81 6.67
N ASP A 120 15.72 -8.14 7.85
CA ASP A 120 14.32 -8.54 8.04
C ASP A 120 13.39 -7.33 8.22
N VAL A 121 13.91 -6.24 8.81
CA VAL A 121 13.13 -5.03 9.11
C VAL A 121 13.93 -3.78 8.74
N VAL A 122 13.26 -2.83 8.06
CA VAL A 122 13.77 -1.49 7.76
C VAL A 122 12.71 -0.49 8.22
N SER A 123 13.13 0.57 8.91
CA SER A 123 12.25 1.64 9.39
C SER A 123 12.75 3.01 8.95
N GLY A 124 11.81 3.89 8.61
CA GLY A 124 12.05 5.33 8.47
C GLY A 124 11.87 6.07 9.79
N THR A 125 12.34 7.31 9.85
CA THR A 125 12.15 8.27 10.95
C THR A 125 11.60 9.57 10.43
#